data_AF-A0A364V9L7-F1
#
_entry.id   AF-A0A364V9L7-F1
#
_cell.length_a   1.000
_cell.length_b   1.000
_cell.length_c   1.000
_cell.angle_alpha   90.00
_cell.angle_beta   90.00
_cell.angle_gamma   90.00
#
_symmetry.space_group_name_H-M   'P 1'
#
loop_
_entity.id
_entity.type
_entity.pdbx_description
1 polymer ?
#
loop_
_entity_poly.entity_id
_entity_poly.type
_entity_poly.pdbx_seq_one_letter_code
_entity_poly.pdbx_strand_id
1 'polypeptide(L)'
;PDGRLYRGKTGLARIAMETSVPVYPVAMINTNKVNPINTWVPRPFRCGVAVGKPIDPAGYQNTGDDFAAAREMTDRIMSAIAALSGQEYVAGFYAADVKKSLNEGKGYPPGTEPGAVTAR
;
A
#
# COMPACT_ATOMS: atom_id res chain seq x y z
N PRO A 1 -5.71 11.36 -5.59
CA PRO A 1 -5.62 10.04 -4.95
C PRO A 1 -6.91 9.73 -4.23
N ASP A 2 -7.44 8.55 -4.51
CA ASP A 2 -8.70 7.97 -4.01
C ASP A 2 -8.61 7.49 -2.55
N GLY A 3 -7.45 7.57 -1.90
CA GLY A 3 -7.27 7.21 -0.50
C GLY A 3 -7.20 5.70 -0.25
N ARG A 4 -7.12 4.89 -1.31
CA ARG A 4 -7.04 3.42 -1.25
C ARG A 4 -5.61 2.93 -1.36
N LEU A 5 -5.37 1.73 -0.83
CA LEU A 5 -4.08 1.09 -0.85
C LEU A 5 -4.03 0.09 -2.01
N TYR A 6 -3.15 0.34 -2.99
CA TYR A 6 -2.97 -0.54 -4.14
C TYR A 6 -1.85 -1.55 -3.92
N ARG A 7 -1.70 -2.49 -4.85
CA ARG A 7 -0.60 -3.44 -4.86
C ARG A 7 0.76 -2.75 -4.75
N GLY A 8 1.54 -3.15 -3.76
CA GLY A 8 2.90 -2.66 -3.52
C GLY A 8 3.88 -3.17 -4.59
N LYS A 9 4.88 -2.34 -4.91
CA LYS A 9 6.02 -2.75 -5.75
C LYS A 9 7.01 -3.55 -4.89
N THR A 10 7.61 -4.60 -5.46
CA THR A 10 8.47 -5.53 -4.72
C THR A 10 9.90 -5.03 -4.46
N GLY A 11 10.29 -3.90 -5.04
CA GLY A 11 11.65 -3.37 -4.90
C GLY A 11 12.06 -3.12 -3.45
N LEU A 12 11.14 -2.69 -2.59
CA LEU A 12 11.42 -2.48 -1.17
C LEU A 12 11.74 -3.78 -0.44
N ALA A 13 10.99 -4.85 -0.70
CA ALA A 13 11.27 -6.16 -0.11
C ALA A 13 12.61 -6.73 -0.56
N ARG A 14 13.00 -6.53 -1.83
CA ARG A 14 14.31 -6.96 -2.35
C ARG A 14 15.46 -6.32 -1.58
N ILE A 15 15.41 -5.00 -1.39
CA ILE A 15 16.44 -4.28 -0.62
C ILE A 15 16.48 -4.79 0.81
N ALA A 16 15.32 -4.98 1.44
CA ALA A 16 15.26 -5.47 2.82
C ALA A 16 15.83 -6.89 2.96
N MET A 17 15.53 -7.79 2.01
CA MET A 17 16.06 -9.16 1.98
C MET A 17 17.58 -9.17 1.78
N GLU A 18 18.11 -8.35 0.87
CA GLU A 18 19.54 -8.26 0.57
C GLU A 18 20.33 -7.64 1.74
N THR A 19 19.76 -6.63 2.40
CA THR A 19 20.42 -5.95 3.53
C THR A 19 20.21 -6.63 4.88
N SER A 20 19.28 -7.60 4.97
CA SER A 20 18.89 -8.25 6.23
C SER A 20 18.46 -7.26 7.33
N VAL A 21 17.81 -6.16 6.94
CA VAL A 21 17.35 -5.10 7.87
C VAL A 21 15.83 -5.16 8.04
N PRO A 22 15.30 -5.09 9.29
CA PRO A 22 13.86 -5.08 9.55
C PRO A 22 13.17 -3.86 8.95
N VAL A 23 11.98 -4.08 8.39
CA VAL A 23 11.13 -3.02 7.81
C VAL A 23 10.03 -2.64 8.79
N TYR A 24 9.88 -1.33 9.05
CA TYR A 24 8.81 -0.80 9.89
C TYR A 24 7.69 -0.22 9.01
N PRO A 25 6.48 -0.80 9.02
CA PRO A 25 5.34 -0.24 8.30
C PRO A 25 4.84 1.02 9.01
N VAL A 26 4.67 2.10 8.25
CA VAL A 26 4.22 3.40 8.75
C VAL A 26 3.01 3.87 7.94
N ALA A 27 1.92 4.19 8.64
CA ALA A 27 0.71 4.72 8.04
C ALA A 27 0.50 6.19 8.44
N MET A 28 0.24 7.04 7.45
CA MET A 28 -0.19 8.43 7.67
C MET A 28 -1.70 8.50 7.78
N ILE A 29 -2.21 9.04 8.88
CA ILE A 29 -3.64 9.11 9.17
C ILE A 29 -4.15 10.53 8.90
N ASN A 30 -5.25 10.63 8.15
CA ASN A 30 -5.99 11.88 7.86
C ASN A 30 -5.17 13.02 7.23
N THR A 31 -3.97 12.75 6.69
CA THR A 31 -3.13 13.80 6.08
C THR A 31 -3.79 14.40 4.83
N ASN A 32 -4.56 13.60 4.09
CA ASN A 32 -5.38 14.04 2.96
C ASN A 32 -6.50 15.02 3.35
N LYS A 33 -6.93 15.04 4.62
CA LYS A 33 -7.94 15.99 5.13
C LYS A 33 -7.30 17.31 5.56
N VAL A 34 -6.07 17.24 6.08
CA VAL A 34 -5.26 18.43 6.44
C VAL A 34 -4.82 19.17 5.18
N ASN A 35 -4.25 18.46 4.21
CA ASN A 35 -3.83 19.06 2.95
C ASN A 35 -4.41 18.27 1.75
N PRO A 36 -5.65 18.59 1.34
CA PRO A 36 -6.23 18.01 0.14
C PRO A 36 -5.40 18.31 -1.10
N ILE A 37 -5.50 17.42 -2.08
CA ILE A 37 -4.78 17.56 -3.34
C ILE A 37 -5.32 18.76 -4.10
N ASN A 38 -4.41 19.52 -4.72
CA ASN A 38 -4.70 20.79 -5.37
C ASN A 38 -5.10 21.92 -4.41
N THR A 39 -4.76 21.82 -3.12
CA THR A 39 -4.90 22.92 -2.17
C THR A 39 -3.55 23.33 -1.62
N TRP A 40 -3.39 24.62 -1.35
CA TRP A 40 -2.15 25.20 -0.82
C TRP A 40 -2.24 25.55 0.67
N VAL A 41 -3.45 25.82 1.15
CA VAL A 41 -3.70 26.21 2.54
C VAL A 41 -4.16 24.99 3.34
N PRO A 42 -3.38 24.52 4.33
CA PRO A 42 -3.78 23.42 5.19
C PRO A 42 -5.03 23.78 6.02
N ARG A 43 -5.89 22.80 6.26
CA ARG A 43 -7.07 22.93 7.10
C ARG A 43 -6.80 22.31 8.47
N PRO A 44 -7.26 22.93 9.57
CA PRO A 44 -7.12 22.34 10.90
C PRO A 44 -7.93 21.03 10.97
N PHE A 45 -7.22 19.90 11.05
CA PHE A 45 -7.79 18.58 11.21
C PHE A 45 -6.81 17.71 12.02
N ARG A 46 -7.31 16.74 12.81
CA ARG A 46 -6.44 15.80 13.54
C ARG A 46 -5.78 14.81 12.58
N CYS A 47 -4.50 15.01 12.29
CA CYS A 47 -3.64 14.04 11.62
C CYS A 47 -2.76 13.28 12.63
N GLY A 48 -2.19 12.18 12.18
CA GLY A 48 -1.29 11.37 13.00
C GLY A 48 -0.52 10.35 12.19
N VAL A 49 0.32 9.60 12.89
CA VAL A 49 1.14 8.53 12.33
C VAL A 49 0.95 7.29 13.19
N ALA A 50 0.76 6.14 12.55
CA ALA A 50 0.78 4.84 13.21
C ALA A 50 1.97 4.04 12.69
N VAL A 51 2.78 3.52 13.63
CA VAL A 51 3.94 2.69 13.33
C VAL A 51 3.63 1.27 13.77
N GLY A 52 3.76 0.31 12.85
CA GLY A 52 3.53 -1.09 13.14
C GLY A 52 4.76 -1.83 13.64
N LYS A 53 4.58 -3.12 13.91
CA LYS A 53 5.67 -4.01 14.32
C LYS A 53 6.68 -4.21 13.18
N PRO A 54 7.97 -4.39 13.51
CA PRO A 54 8.98 -4.69 12.50
C PRO A 54 8.66 -6.01 11.78
N ILE A 55 8.90 -6.02 10.47
CA ILE A 55 8.85 -7.21 9.63
C ILE A 55 10.28 -7.61 9.31
N ASP A 56 10.67 -8.78 9.80
CA ASP A 56 12.01 -9.34 9.64
C ASP A 56 12.16 -10.01 8.26
N PRO A 57 13.17 -9.63 7.45
CA PRO A 57 13.46 -10.28 6.18
C PRO A 57 13.96 -11.72 6.32
N ALA A 58 14.45 -12.14 7.49
CA ALA A 58 15.05 -13.46 7.69
C ALA A 58 14.12 -14.61 7.30
N GLY A 59 12.80 -14.46 7.53
CA GLY A 59 11.79 -15.45 7.16
C GLY A 59 11.53 -15.60 5.65
N TYR A 60 12.14 -14.74 4.82
CA TYR A 60 11.95 -14.69 3.37
C TYR A 60 13.23 -15.03 2.59
N GLN A 61 14.35 -15.24 3.29
CA GLN A 61 15.64 -15.61 2.70
C GLN A 61 15.68 -17.12 2.39
N ASN A 62 16.34 -17.52 1.30
CA ASN A 62 16.59 -18.92 0.91
C ASN A 62 15.36 -19.74 0.46
N THR A 63 14.29 -19.09 -0.01
CA THR A 63 13.09 -19.78 -0.50
C THR A 63 13.27 -20.44 -1.89
N GLY A 64 14.43 -20.25 -2.54
CA GLY A 64 14.71 -20.76 -3.89
C GLY A 64 14.08 -19.94 -5.02
N ASP A 65 13.06 -19.14 -4.72
CA ASP A 65 12.45 -18.16 -5.62
C ASP A 65 12.41 -16.77 -4.95
N ASP A 66 13.42 -15.95 -5.27
CA ASP A 66 13.54 -14.58 -4.77
C ASP A 66 12.41 -13.66 -5.23
N PHE A 67 11.76 -13.96 -6.37
CA PHE A 67 10.64 -13.17 -6.86
C PHE A 67 9.39 -13.43 -6.03
N ALA A 68 9.09 -14.70 -5.74
CA ALA A 68 7.98 -15.08 -4.90
C ALA A 68 8.16 -14.58 -3.46
N ALA A 69 9.36 -14.76 -2.88
CA ALA A 69 9.67 -14.30 -1.53
C ALA A 69 9.56 -12.77 -1.38
N ALA A 70 10.12 -12.00 -2.33
CA ALA A 70 9.98 -10.55 -2.31
C ALA A 70 8.53 -10.11 -2.47
N ARG A 71 7.72 -10.86 -3.24
CA ARG A 71 6.31 -10.57 -3.40
C ARG A 71 5.52 -10.82 -2.11
N GLU A 72 5.75 -11.95 -1.47
CA GLU A 72 5.11 -12.31 -0.21
C GLU A 72 5.43 -11.32 0.91
N MET A 73 6.71 -10.96 1.06
CA MET A 73 7.13 -9.95 2.03
C MET A 73 6.46 -8.59 1.76
N THR A 74 6.39 -8.19 0.49
CA THR A 74 5.71 -6.94 0.10
C THR A 74 4.23 -7.00 0.46
N ASP A 75 3.54 -8.10 0.18
CA ASP A 75 2.12 -8.26 0.52
C ASP A 75 1.88 -8.22 2.03
N ARG A 76 2.78 -8.81 2.83
CA ARG A 76 2.73 -8.69 4.29
C ARG A 76 2.88 -7.25 4.76
N ILE A 77 3.82 -6.50 4.18
CA ILE A 77 4.01 -5.07 4.50
C ILE A 77 2.77 -4.27 4.14
N MET A 78 2.19 -4.49 2.96
CA MET A 78 1.00 -3.78 2.52
C MET A 78 -0.23 -4.13 3.38
N SER A 79 -0.38 -5.39 3.77
CA SER A 79 -1.41 -5.82 4.71
C SER A 79 -1.26 -5.14 6.09
N ALA A 80 -0.03 -5.04 6.60
CA ALA A 80 0.24 -4.32 7.85
C ALA A 80 -0.10 -2.81 7.73
N ILE A 81 0.25 -2.18 6.61
CA ILE A 81 -0.09 -0.77 6.36
C ILE A 81 -1.61 -0.59 6.26
N ALA A 82 -2.33 -1.48 5.57
CA ALA A 82 -3.80 -1.43 5.47
C ALA A 82 -4.45 -1.53 6.85
N ALA A 83 -3.97 -2.44 7.70
CA ALA A 83 -4.44 -2.59 9.07
C ALA A 83 -4.17 -1.34 9.93
N LEU A 84 -3.03 -0.67 9.74
CA LEU A 84 -2.67 0.56 10.46
C LEU A 84 -3.43 1.79 9.96
N SER A 85 -3.64 1.91 8.65
CA SER A 85 -4.26 3.09 8.03
C SER A 85 -5.78 3.02 7.95
N GLY A 86 -6.37 1.82 8.05
CA GLY A 86 -7.79 1.57 7.81
C GLY A 86 -8.21 1.79 6.35
N GLN A 87 -7.24 1.88 5.42
CA GLN A 87 -7.52 2.07 4.00
C GLN A 87 -7.94 0.76 3.34
N GLU A 88 -8.87 0.85 2.40
CA GLU A 88 -9.28 -0.28 1.56
C GLU A 88 -8.09 -0.76 0.71
N TYR A 89 -7.74 -2.04 0.83
CA TYR A 89 -6.71 -2.68 0.01
C TYR A 89 -7.32 -3.20 -1.28
N VAL A 90 -6.91 -2.64 -2.41
CA VAL A 90 -7.31 -3.09 -3.75
C VAL A 90 -6.38 -4.22 -4.17
N ALA A 91 -6.82 -5.45 -3.93
CA ALA A 91 -6.04 -6.64 -4.24
C ALA A 91 -5.79 -6.78 -5.76
N GLY A 92 -4.56 -7.13 -6.13
CA GLY A 92 -4.21 -7.56 -7.49
C GLY A 92 -3.83 -6.45 -8.46
N PHE A 93 -4.24 -5.20 -8.25
CA PHE A 93 -4.02 -4.10 -9.22
C PHE A 93 -2.99 -3.07 -8.74
N TYR A 94 -2.14 -2.62 -9.66
CA TYR A 94 -1.26 -1.47 -9.41
C TYR A 94 -2.02 -0.17 -9.63
N ALA A 95 -1.69 0.85 -8.83
CA ALA A 95 -2.25 2.19 -8.98
C ALA A 95 -2.00 2.79 -10.38
N ALA A 96 -0.92 2.39 -11.05
CA ALA A 96 -0.60 2.84 -12.41
C ALA A 96 -1.60 2.31 -13.44
N ASP A 97 -1.98 1.04 -13.33
CA ASP A 97 -2.90 0.39 -14.27
C ASP A 97 -4.31 0.97 -14.14
N VAL A 98 -4.77 1.20 -12.91
CA VAL A 98 -6.08 1.84 -12.66
C VAL A 98 -6.10 3.28 -13.18
N LYS A 99 -5.05 4.07 -12.94
CA LYS A 99 -4.93 5.42 -13.50
C LYS A 99 -4.94 5.42 -15.03
N LYS A 100 -4.26 4.46 -15.65
CA LYS A 100 -4.23 4.32 -17.11
C LYS A 100 -5.62 4.01 -17.65
N SER A 101 -6.33 3.04 -17.05
CA SER A 101 -7.70 2.68 -17.44
C SER A 101 -8.67 3.87 -17.33
N LEU A 102 -8.56 4.64 -16.25
CA LEU A 102 -9.38 5.85 -16.04
C LEU A 102 -9.08 6.93 -17.08
N ASN A 103 -7.81 7.16 -17.41
CA ASN A 103 -7.42 8.14 -18.44
C ASN A 103 -7.86 7.73 -19.85
N GLU A 104 -7.90 6.43 -20.14
CA GLU A 104 -8.37 5.88 -21.41
C GLU A 104 -9.91 5.86 -21.54
N GLY A 105 -10.64 6.32 -20.52
CA GLY A 105 -12.11 6.33 -20.51
C GLY A 105 -12.76 4.96 -20.34
N LYS A 106 -11.98 3.92 -20.02
CA LYS A 106 -12.46 2.53 -19.83
C LYS A 106 -13.07 2.30 -18.44
N GLY A 107 -13.05 3.31 -17.57
CA GLY A 107 -13.56 3.20 -16.20
C GLY A 107 -12.60 2.43 -15.28
N TYR A 108 -13.12 1.99 -14.14
CA TYR A 108 -12.37 1.14 -13.21
C TYR A 108 -12.28 -0.28 -13.78
N PRO A 109 -11.08 -0.90 -13.79
CA PRO A 109 -10.97 -2.33 -14.05
C PRO A 109 -11.88 -3.15 -13.13
N PRO A 110 -12.45 -4.27 -13.60
CA PRO A 110 -13.34 -5.11 -12.78
C PRO A 110 -12.65 -5.52 -11.48
N GLY A 111 -13.33 -5.30 -10.34
CA GLY A 111 -12.78 -5.55 -9.00
C GLY A 111 -11.96 -4.41 -8.39
N THR A 112 -11.82 -3.27 -9.08
CA THR A 112 -11.18 -2.05 -8.54
C THR A 112 -12.16 -0.89 -8.34
N GLU A 113 -13.45 -1.15 -8.52
CA GLU A 113 -14.51 -0.16 -8.34
C GLU A 113 -14.58 0.28 -6.86
N PRO A 114 -14.74 1.60 -6.57
CA PRO A 114 -14.90 2.08 -5.21
C PRO A 114 -16.12 1.44 -4.53
N GLY A 115 -15.91 0.71 -3.43
CA GLY A 115 -16.97 -0.01 -2.72
C GLY A 115 -17.27 -1.42 -3.23
N ALA A 116 -16.47 -1.96 -4.17
CA ALA A 116 -16.65 -3.31 -4.70
C ALA A 116 -15.96 -4.43 -3.90
N VAL A 117 -15.26 -4.12 -2.79
CA VAL A 117 -14.85 -5.16 -1.85
C VAL A 117 -15.94 -5.40 -0.81
N THR A 118 -16.76 -6.38 -1.18
CA THR A 118 -17.64 -7.28 -0.44
C THR A 118 -17.40 -7.41 1.07
N ALA A 119 -18.54 -7.50 1.77
CA ALA A 119 -18.74 -7.97 3.13
C ALA A 119 -17.85 -9.16 3.58
N ARG A 120 -17.48 -9.06 4.87
CA ARG A 120 -16.92 -10.07 5.80
C ARG A 120 -15.40 -10.28 5.79
#